data_AF-A0A7I4Y4P4-F1
#
_entry.id   AF-A0A7I4Y4P4-F1
#
_cell.length_a   1.000
_cell.length_b   1.000
_cell.length_c   1.000
_cell.angle_alpha   90.00
_cell.angle_beta   90.00
_cell.angle_gamma   90.00
#
_symmetry.space_group_name_H-M   'P 1'
#
loop_
_entity.id
_entity.type
_entity.pdbx_description
1 polymer ?
#
loop_
_entity_poly.entity_id
_entity_poly.type
_entity_poly.pdbx_seq_one_letter_code
_entity_poly.pdbx_strand_id
1 'polypeptide(L)'
;MVFIASFFLLYMSSSSLASVVIDIVGESMCPDTTRFFMTQLMPVYRKYRSDIKINYHPFGPTAYTFCSMGRNGMRCSCQHGPEECSKNALQACLLQFYPDNALETVACTQGNSDFQEAYSECIEGKFSRKDSDRLFKCATTSIGFTLVAAHGATIAREISDDISWVPWISIKGQRIIEAETNLEEVLCKKYLRVSQCNNYY
;
A
#
# COMPACT_ATOMS: atom_id res chain seq x y z
N MET A 1 24.53 -10.41 61.37
CA MET A 1 25.04 -10.21 59.99
C MET A 1 23.89 -10.49 59.03
N VAL A 2 23.81 -9.67 57.98
CA VAL A 2 22.62 -9.33 57.17
C VAL A 2 22.04 -10.50 56.36
N PHE A 3 20.72 -10.69 56.39
CA PHE A 3 19.97 -11.50 55.43
C PHE A 3 19.79 -10.70 54.14
N ILE A 4 20.42 -11.14 53.04
CA ILE A 4 20.23 -10.53 51.72
C ILE A 4 19.08 -11.28 51.04
N ALA A 5 17.89 -10.69 51.04
CA ALA A 5 16.78 -11.16 50.21
C ALA A 5 17.09 -10.82 48.76
N SER A 6 17.44 -11.84 47.98
CA SER A 6 17.68 -11.71 46.54
C SER A 6 16.33 -11.48 45.83
N PHE A 7 15.97 -10.23 45.63
CA PHE A 7 14.87 -9.85 44.76
C PHE A 7 15.28 -10.15 43.31
N PHE A 8 14.83 -11.29 42.78
CA PHE A 8 14.80 -11.53 41.34
C PHE A 8 13.79 -10.56 40.72
N LEU A 9 14.27 -9.42 40.23
CA LEU A 9 13.50 -8.56 39.33
C LEU A 9 13.24 -9.35 38.04
N LEU A 10 12.04 -9.90 37.90
CA LEU A 10 11.54 -10.40 36.62
C LEU A 10 11.51 -9.20 35.66
N TYR A 11 12.49 -9.13 34.78
CA TYR A 11 12.52 -8.18 33.67
C TYR A 11 11.35 -8.54 32.76
N MET A 12 10.21 -7.87 32.91
CA MET A 12 9.12 -7.93 31.94
C MET A 12 9.65 -7.30 30.66
N SER A 13 10.22 -8.11 29.78
CA SER A 13 10.52 -7.70 28.42
C SER A 13 9.18 -7.39 27.76
N SER A 14 8.84 -6.10 27.72
CA SER A 14 7.83 -5.55 26.83
C SER A 14 8.31 -5.80 25.40
N SER A 15 8.04 -6.99 24.87
CA SER A 15 8.12 -7.23 23.44
C SER A 15 7.01 -6.39 22.82
N SER A 16 7.36 -5.20 22.32
CA SER A 16 6.51 -4.51 21.35
C SER A 16 6.22 -5.53 20.26
N LEU A 17 4.96 -5.92 20.11
CA LEU A 17 4.60 -6.87 19.06
C LEU A 17 4.99 -6.26 17.72
N ALA A 18 5.82 -6.97 16.98
CA ALA A 18 6.13 -6.61 15.61
C ALA A 18 4.80 -6.57 14.84
N SER A 19 4.52 -5.41 14.25
CA SER A 19 3.35 -5.19 13.42
C SER A 19 3.28 -6.25 12.30
N VAL A 20 2.07 -6.70 11.96
CA VAL A 20 1.86 -7.61 10.85
C VAL A 20 2.08 -6.83 9.56
N VAL A 21 3.19 -7.12 8.87
CA VAL A 21 3.53 -6.50 7.58
C VAL A 21 2.68 -7.15 6.48
N ILE A 22 2.02 -6.30 5.69
CA ILE A 22 1.16 -6.69 4.58
C ILE A 22 1.62 -5.89 3.36
N ASP A 23 2.13 -6.59 2.35
CA ASP A 23 2.46 -6.01 1.05
C ASP A 23 1.28 -6.22 0.10
N ILE A 24 0.85 -5.14 -0.53
CA ILE A 24 -0.32 -5.12 -1.41
C ILE A 24 0.10 -4.51 -2.73
N VAL A 25 0.01 -5.28 -3.80
CA VAL A 25 0.23 -4.81 -5.17
C VAL A 25 -1.13 -4.56 -5.81
N GLY A 26 -1.31 -3.40 -6.42
CA GLY A 26 -2.52 -3.07 -7.17
C GLY A 26 -2.36 -1.85 -8.05
N GLU A 27 -3.29 -1.68 -8.98
CA GLU A 27 -3.27 -0.58 -9.95
C GLU A 27 -4.53 0.27 -9.87
N SER A 28 -4.41 1.53 -10.28
CA SER A 28 -5.38 2.60 -10.01
C SER A 28 -6.63 2.61 -10.89
N MET A 29 -6.67 1.83 -11.98
CA MET A 29 -7.84 1.70 -12.86
C MET A 29 -8.44 0.29 -12.89
N CYS A 30 -7.88 -0.65 -12.12
CA CYS A 30 -8.45 -1.98 -11.96
C CYS A 30 -9.69 -1.94 -11.04
N PRO A 31 -10.88 -2.37 -11.52
CA PRO A 31 -12.09 -2.40 -10.71
C PRO A 31 -11.98 -3.29 -9.46
N ASP A 32 -11.23 -4.39 -9.54
CA ASP A 32 -11.04 -5.30 -8.41
C ASP A 32 -10.12 -4.68 -7.35
N THR A 33 -9.07 -3.96 -7.77
CA THR A 33 -8.23 -3.19 -6.85
C THR A 33 -9.06 -2.09 -6.16
N THR A 34 -9.88 -1.35 -6.93
CA THR A 34 -10.80 -0.34 -6.36
C THR A 34 -11.76 -0.97 -5.34
N ARG A 35 -12.41 -2.09 -5.68
CA ARG A 35 -13.32 -2.81 -4.77
C ARG A 35 -12.61 -3.28 -3.52
N PHE A 36 -11.38 -3.78 -3.64
CA PHE A 36 -10.59 -4.22 -2.50
C PHE A 36 -10.25 -3.06 -1.55
N PHE A 37 -9.86 -1.89 -2.08
CA PHE A 37 -9.64 -0.70 -1.24
C PHE A 37 -10.87 -0.36 -0.39
N MET A 38 -12.04 -0.35 -1.02
CA MET A 38 -13.28 0.09 -0.37
C MET A 38 -13.84 -0.94 0.61
N THR A 39 -13.81 -2.22 0.25
CA THR A 39 -14.51 -3.28 0.98
C THR A 39 -13.61 -4.08 1.94
N GLN A 40 -12.30 -4.10 1.71
CA GLN A 40 -11.36 -4.90 2.49
C GLN A 40 -10.32 -4.01 3.19
N LEU A 41 -9.50 -3.29 2.43
CA LEU A 41 -8.32 -2.63 2.98
C LEU A 41 -8.65 -1.45 3.91
N MET A 42 -9.52 -0.53 3.51
CA MET A 42 -9.81 0.65 4.34
C MET A 42 -10.52 0.30 5.67
N PRO A 43 -11.51 -0.61 5.69
CA PRO A 43 -12.07 -1.09 6.95
C PRO A 43 -11.01 -1.71 7.88
N VAL A 44 -10.16 -2.59 7.34
CA VAL A 44 -9.07 -3.24 8.10
C VAL A 44 -8.05 -2.23 8.59
N TYR A 45 -7.57 -1.34 7.72
CA TYR A 45 -6.57 -0.35 8.07
C TYR A 45 -7.06 0.56 9.20
N ARG A 46 -8.28 1.09 9.10
CA ARG A 46 -8.85 1.95 10.16
C ARG A 46 -9.01 1.22 11.48
N LYS A 47 -9.39 -0.05 11.45
CA LYS A 47 -9.65 -0.86 12.66
C LYS A 47 -8.37 -1.36 13.33
N TYR A 48 -7.34 -1.71 12.55
CA TYR A 48 -6.14 -2.39 13.05
C TYR A 48 -4.82 -1.63 12.81
N ARG A 49 -4.86 -0.32 12.50
CA ARG A 49 -3.67 0.50 12.19
C ARG A 49 -2.51 0.41 13.19
N SER A 50 -2.79 0.13 14.47
CA SER A 50 -1.76 -0.06 15.50
C SER A 50 -1.01 -1.38 15.40
N ASP A 51 -1.60 -2.36 14.72
CA ASP A 51 -1.19 -3.76 14.73
C ASP A 51 -0.71 -4.24 13.37
N ILE A 52 -1.00 -3.49 12.30
CA ILE A 52 -0.62 -3.81 10.93
C ILE A 52 0.22 -2.69 10.30
N LYS A 53 1.11 -3.08 9.38
CA LYS A 53 1.88 -2.18 8.55
C LYS A 53 1.55 -2.51 7.09
N ILE A 54 0.91 -1.57 6.42
CA ILE A 54 0.58 -1.69 4.99
C ILE A 54 1.72 -1.10 4.17
N ASN A 55 2.30 -1.92 3.28
CA ASN A 55 3.13 -1.45 2.18
C ASN A 55 2.30 -1.58 0.90
N TYR A 56 1.82 -0.47 0.37
CA TYR A 56 1.09 -0.47 -0.90
C TYR A 56 2.04 -0.17 -2.06
N HIS A 57 1.92 -0.96 -3.13
CA HIS A 57 2.72 -0.85 -4.34
C HIS A 57 1.79 -0.56 -5.53
N PRO A 58 1.72 0.70 -6.00
CA PRO A 58 0.93 1.08 -7.17
C PRO A 58 1.61 0.55 -8.45
N PHE A 59 1.31 -0.70 -8.79
CA PHE A 59 1.85 -1.43 -9.93
C PHE A 59 0.86 -2.53 -10.33
N GLY A 60 0.77 -2.81 -11.63
CA GLY A 60 -0.16 -3.80 -12.18
C GLY A 60 0.45 -5.19 -12.35
N PRO A 61 -0.26 -6.10 -13.03
CA PRO A 61 0.29 -7.38 -13.42
C PRO A 61 1.56 -7.20 -14.28
N THR A 62 2.59 -8.00 -14.01
CA THR A 62 3.93 -7.82 -14.61
C THR A 62 3.96 -8.05 -16.12
N ALA A 63 2.99 -8.81 -16.66
CA ALA A 63 2.84 -8.99 -18.11
C ALA A 63 2.33 -7.73 -18.84
N TYR A 64 1.65 -6.83 -18.15
CA TYR A 64 1.00 -5.64 -18.73
C TYR A 64 1.54 -4.32 -18.19
N THR A 65 2.33 -4.37 -17.12
CA THR A 65 2.94 -3.18 -16.50
C THR A 65 4.45 -3.29 -16.51
N PHE A 66 5.12 -2.35 -17.16
CA PHE A 66 6.58 -2.28 -17.21
C PHE A 66 7.05 -0.83 -17.36
N CYS A 67 8.21 -0.52 -16.78
CA CYS A 67 8.83 0.80 -16.87
C CYS A 67 10.22 0.69 -17.48
N SER A 68 10.61 1.68 -18.29
CA SER A 68 11.92 1.73 -18.94
C SER A 68 12.45 3.15 -19.07
N MET A 69 13.77 3.29 -19.01
CA MET A 69 14.44 4.57 -19.21
C MET A 69 14.50 4.90 -20.70
N GLY A 70 13.81 5.96 -21.11
CA GLY A 70 13.85 6.50 -22.47
C GLY A 70 14.71 7.77 -22.58
N ARG A 71 14.82 8.31 -23.80
CA ARG A 71 15.54 9.57 -24.08
C ARG A 71 15.02 10.77 -23.29
N ASN A 72 13.72 10.76 -22.95
CA ASN A 72 13.03 11.85 -22.24
C ASN A 72 12.70 11.46 -20.79
N GLY A 73 13.50 10.58 -20.18
CA GLY A 73 13.30 10.07 -18.83
C GLY A 73 12.54 8.75 -18.76
N MET A 74 12.23 8.33 -17.53
CA MET A 74 11.47 7.11 -17.22
C MET A 74 10.06 7.20 -17.81
N ARG A 75 9.61 6.10 -18.41
CA ARG A 75 8.25 5.90 -18.90
C ARG A 75 7.73 4.55 -18.45
N CYS A 76 6.44 4.47 -18.20
CA CYS A 76 5.76 3.22 -17.87
C CYS A 76 4.65 2.95 -18.89
N SER A 77 4.45 1.67 -19.19
CA SER A 77 3.26 1.13 -19.83
C SER A 77 2.45 0.42 -18.77
N CYS A 78 1.13 0.56 -18.81
CA CYS A 78 0.18 0.00 -17.84
C CYS A 78 -1.00 -0.65 -18.58
N GLN A 79 -1.70 -1.59 -17.93
CA GLN A 79 -2.75 -2.40 -18.54
C GLN A 79 -3.90 -1.57 -19.12
N HIS A 80 -4.30 -0.51 -18.41
CA HIS A 80 -5.41 0.37 -18.75
C HIS A 80 -4.95 1.69 -19.41
N GLY A 81 -3.70 1.73 -19.88
CA GLY A 81 -3.16 2.84 -20.67
C GLY A 81 -2.55 4.00 -19.86
N PRO A 82 -2.32 5.15 -20.51
CA PRO A 82 -1.54 6.26 -19.92
C PRO A 82 -2.16 6.92 -18.69
N GLU A 83 -3.49 6.95 -18.59
CA GLU A 83 -4.21 7.50 -17.44
C GLU A 83 -3.90 6.69 -16.17
N GLU A 84 -3.94 5.35 -16.26
CA GLU A 84 -3.55 4.47 -15.17
C GLU A 84 -2.10 4.69 -14.76
N CYS A 85 -1.19 4.85 -15.72
CA CYS A 85 0.20 5.13 -15.38
C CYS A 85 0.36 6.44 -14.61
N SER A 86 -0.38 7.49 -14.98
CA SER A 86 -0.33 8.80 -14.31
C SER A 86 -0.97 8.72 -12.92
N LYS A 87 -2.06 7.97 -12.76
CA LYS A 87 -2.70 7.71 -11.46
C LYS A 87 -1.84 6.82 -10.56
N ASN A 88 -1.22 5.76 -11.07
CA ASN A 88 -0.24 4.94 -10.34
C ASN A 88 0.96 5.80 -9.89
N ALA A 89 1.42 6.72 -10.76
CA ALA A 89 2.45 7.68 -10.42
C ALA A 89 2.00 8.65 -9.31
N LEU A 90 0.76 9.16 -9.35
CA LEU A 90 0.19 9.98 -8.26
C LEU A 90 0.21 9.23 -6.92
N GLN A 91 -0.22 7.98 -6.91
CA GLN A 91 -0.20 7.13 -5.72
C GLN A 91 1.24 6.92 -5.21
N ALA A 92 2.20 6.66 -6.09
CA ALA A 92 3.61 6.53 -5.72
C ALA A 92 4.19 7.84 -5.16
N CYS A 93 3.82 8.99 -5.74
CA CYS A 93 4.22 10.31 -5.26
C CYS A 93 3.66 10.62 -3.85
N LEU A 94 2.41 10.24 -3.58
CA LEU A 94 1.79 10.37 -2.25
C LEU A 94 2.55 9.54 -1.21
N LEU A 95 2.79 8.26 -1.50
CA LEU A 95 3.54 7.36 -0.62
C LEU A 95 4.95 7.87 -0.33
N GLN A 96 5.63 8.44 -1.33
CA GLN A 96 7.00 8.93 -1.19
C GLN A 96 7.11 10.25 -0.43
N PHE A 97 6.18 11.18 -0.64
CA PHE A 97 6.33 12.56 -0.15
C PHE A 97 5.40 12.93 1.02
N TYR A 98 4.31 12.19 1.23
CA TYR A 98 3.30 12.49 2.26
C TYR A 98 2.84 11.21 2.99
N PRO A 99 3.76 10.44 3.60
CA PRO A 99 3.48 9.10 4.10
C PRO A 99 2.43 9.02 5.22
N ASP A 100 2.32 10.06 6.06
CA ASP A 100 1.51 10.03 7.29
C ASP A 100 0.01 9.77 7.06
N ASN A 101 -0.54 10.13 5.89
CA ASN A 101 -1.92 9.86 5.49
C ASN A 101 -2.01 9.36 4.04
N ALA A 102 -0.90 8.85 3.49
CA ALA A 102 -0.82 8.50 2.07
C ALA A 102 -1.86 7.43 1.70
N LEU A 103 -2.12 6.45 2.57
CA LEU A 103 -2.97 5.31 2.22
C LEU A 103 -4.44 5.72 2.07
N GLU A 104 -4.97 6.60 2.91
CA GLU A 104 -6.32 7.14 2.75
C GLU A 104 -6.45 8.02 1.50
N THR A 105 -5.45 8.83 1.18
CA THR A 105 -5.46 9.62 -0.06
C THR A 105 -5.35 8.71 -1.30
N VAL A 106 -4.50 7.69 -1.26
CA VAL A 106 -4.41 6.65 -2.31
C VAL A 106 -5.76 5.97 -2.49
N ALA A 107 -6.44 5.59 -1.40
CA ALA A 107 -7.78 5.00 -1.46
C ALA A 107 -8.80 5.94 -2.11
N CYS A 108 -8.71 7.25 -1.88
CA CYS A 108 -9.55 8.24 -2.55
C CYS A 108 -9.35 8.21 -4.08
N THR A 109 -8.12 8.06 -4.58
CA THR A 109 -7.82 8.06 -6.02
C THR A 109 -8.31 6.82 -6.79
N GLN A 110 -8.83 5.82 -6.07
CA GLN A 110 -9.37 4.59 -6.63
C GLN A 110 -10.81 4.84 -7.13
N GLY A 111 -11.14 4.35 -8.32
CA GLY A 111 -12.47 4.49 -8.91
C GLY A 111 -12.74 5.80 -9.68
N ASN A 112 -11.87 6.82 -9.58
CA ASN A 112 -11.96 7.98 -10.47
C ASN A 112 -11.72 7.57 -11.94
N SER A 113 -12.44 8.23 -12.86
CA SER A 113 -12.43 7.95 -14.29
C SER A 113 -11.10 8.27 -14.97
N ASP A 114 -10.41 9.32 -14.53
CA ASP A 114 -9.12 9.76 -15.09
C ASP A 114 -8.21 10.40 -14.03
N PHE A 115 -7.01 10.82 -14.44
CA PHE A 115 -6.05 11.49 -13.57
C PHE A 115 -6.55 12.85 -13.06
N GLN A 116 -7.27 13.62 -13.88
CA GLN A 116 -7.71 14.97 -13.54
C GLN A 116 -8.77 14.93 -12.45
N GLU A 117 -9.72 14.00 -12.53
CA GLU A 117 -10.74 13.76 -11.49
C GLU A 117 -10.08 13.27 -10.19
N ALA A 118 -9.14 12.32 -10.27
CA ALA A 118 -8.40 11.88 -9.09
C ALA A 118 -7.63 13.03 -8.43
N TYR A 119 -7.03 13.91 -9.22
CA TYR A 119 -6.29 15.07 -8.71
C TYR A 119 -7.23 16.10 -8.07
N SER A 120 -8.31 16.49 -8.74
CA SER A 120 -9.23 17.50 -8.21
C SER A 120 -9.95 17.03 -6.95
N GLU A 121 -10.45 15.80 -6.91
CA GLU A 121 -11.25 15.30 -5.78
C GLU A 121 -10.41 14.86 -4.57
N CYS A 122 -9.19 14.37 -4.83
CA CYS A 122 -8.35 13.80 -3.78
C CYS A 122 -7.17 14.66 -3.38
N ILE A 123 -6.81 15.69 -4.15
CA ILE A 123 -5.62 16.51 -3.90
C ILE A 123 -5.98 18.00 -3.75
N GLU A 124 -6.72 18.58 -4.70
CA GLU A 124 -7.08 20.01 -4.67
C GLU A 124 -7.98 20.32 -3.45
N GLY A 125 -7.42 21.00 -2.45
CA GLY A 125 -8.11 21.35 -1.20
C GLY A 125 -7.81 20.46 0.00
N LYS A 126 -7.22 19.28 -0.20
CA LYS A 126 -6.69 18.43 0.90
C LYS A 126 -5.22 18.72 1.22
N PHE A 127 -4.50 19.31 0.27
CA PHE A 127 -3.11 19.71 0.40
C PHE A 127 -2.95 21.23 0.22
N SER A 128 -1.84 21.78 0.70
CA SER A 128 -1.49 23.17 0.39
C SER A 128 -1.31 23.32 -1.13
N ARG A 129 -1.58 24.50 -1.69
CA ARG A 129 -1.42 24.72 -3.15
C ARG A 129 -0.05 24.30 -3.68
N LYS A 130 1.01 24.61 -2.93
CA LYS A 130 2.39 24.23 -3.26
C LYS A 130 2.57 22.70 -3.31
N ASP A 131 1.94 21.99 -2.38
CA ASP A 131 2.03 20.54 -2.27
C ASP A 131 1.20 19.84 -3.35
N SER A 132 0.01 20.37 -3.66
CA SER A 132 -0.80 19.94 -4.81
C SER A 132 -0.02 20.10 -6.12
N ASP A 133 0.55 21.28 -6.40
CA ASP A 133 1.36 21.53 -7.60
C ASP A 133 2.55 20.56 -7.69
N ARG A 134 3.18 20.25 -6.55
CA ARG A 134 4.27 19.28 -6.47
C ARG A 134 3.80 17.86 -6.82
N LEU A 135 2.64 17.44 -6.31
CA LEU A 135 2.05 16.14 -6.60
C LEU A 135 1.66 16.02 -8.07
N PHE A 136 1.03 17.03 -8.65
CA PHE A 136 0.69 17.08 -10.07
C PHE A 136 1.94 16.91 -10.93
N LYS A 137 2.97 17.73 -10.68
CA LYS A 137 4.25 17.66 -11.40
C LYS A 137 4.93 16.30 -11.22
N CYS A 138 4.88 15.74 -10.01
CA CYS A 138 5.46 14.43 -9.77
C CYS A 138 4.77 13.36 -10.62
N ALA A 139 3.44 13.29 -10.56
CA ALA A 139 2.64 12.26 -11.23
C ALA A 139 2.71 12.31 -12.77
N THR A 140 2.87 13.50 -13.34
CA THR A 140 2.83 13.74 -14.80
C THR A 140 4.22 13.77 -15.46
N THR A 141 5.30 13.53 -14.70
CA THR A 141 6.67 13.59 -15.22
C THR A 141 7.45 12.31 -14.93
N SER A 142 8.69 12.26 -15.42
CA SER A 142 9.62 11.16 -15.16
C SER A 142 9.86 10.89 -13.67
N ILE A 143 9.56 11.85 -12.78
CA ILE A 143 9.72 11.68 -11.32
C ILE A 143 8.77 10.58 -10.84
N GLY A 144 7.46 10.72 -11.08
CA GLY A 144 6.46 9.75 -10.68
C GLY A 144 6.66 8.40 -11.34
N PHE A 145 6.99 8.36 -12.63
CA PHE A 145 7.29 7.10 -13.33
C PHE A 145 8.54 6.39 -12.77
N THR A 146 9.52 7.14 -12.27
CA THR A 146 10.67 6.54 -11.56
C THR A 146 10.25 5.91 -10.25
N LEU A 147 9.31 6.51 -9.53
CA LEU A 147 8.76 5.94 -8.30
C LEU A 147 7.94 4.67 -8.60
N VAL A 148 7.12 4.66 -9.66
CA VAL A 148 6.40 3.45 -10.11
C VAL A 148 7.40 2.34 -10.48
N ALA A 149 8.45 2.66 -11.22
CA ALA A 149 9.52 1.71 -11.54
C ALA A 149 10.21 1.15 -10.29
N ALA A 150 10.43 1.99 -9.27
CA ALA A 150 11.00 1.56 -7.99
C ALA A 150 10.07 0.60 -7.24
N HIS A 151 8.76 0.83 -7.25
CA HIS A 151 7.79 -0.13 -6.72
C HIS A 151 7.83 -1.46 -7.46
N GLY A 152 7.89 -1.45 -8.80
CA GLY A 152 8.06 -2.67 -9.62
C GLY A 152 9.35 -3.42 -9.30
N ALA A 153 10.46 -2.70 -9.12
CA ALA A 153 11.74 -3.30 -8.73
C ALA A 153 11.70 -3.93 -7.32
N THR A 154 11.03 -3.28 -6.37
CA THR A 154 10.81 -3.84 -5.03
C THR A 154 9.94 -5.10 -5.11
N ILE A 155 8.87 -5.10 -5.91
CA ILE A 155 8.02 -6.28 -6.11
C ILE A 155 8.86 -7.46 -6.62
N ALA A 156 9.63 -7.25 -7.69
CA ALA A 156 10.46 -8.31 -8.29
C ALA A 156 11.55 -8.85 -7.34
N ARG A 157 12.07 -8.03 -6.43
CA ARG A 157 13.14 -8.41 -5.51
C ARG A 157 12.63 -9.09 -4.23
N GLU A 158 11.49 -8.63 -3.72
CA GLU A 158 11.08 -8.92 -2.33
C GLU A 158 9.71 -9.59 -2.21
N ILE A 159 8.86 -9.53 -3.25
CA ILE A 159 7.46 -9.98 -3.17
C ILE A 159 7.19 -11.16 -4.10
N SER A 160 7.37 -10.97 -5.42
CA SER A 160 7.13 -12.00 -6.44
C SER A 160 7.76 -11.58 -7.76
N ASP A 161 8.32 -12.53 -8.49
CA ASP A 161 8.77 -12.33 -9.88
C ASP A 161 7.62 -12.44 -10.89
N ASP A 162 6.49 -13.05 -10.49
CA ASP A 162 5.27 -13.15 -11.28
C ASP A 162 4.06 -12.61 -10.49
N ILE A 163 3.49 -11.49 -10.96
CA ILE A 163 2.20 -10.95 -10.51
C ILE A 163 1.26 -11.05 -11.70
N SER A 164 0.43 -12.08 -11.75
CA SER A 164 -0.47 -12.35 -12.87
C SER A 164 -1.84 -11.65 -12.75
N TRP A 165 -2.22 -11.20 -11.56
CA TRP A 165 -3.42 -10.38 -11.34
C TRP A 165 -3.26 -9.48 -10.11
N VAL A 166 -4.14 -8.48 -10.02
CA VAL A 166 -4.23 -7.58 -8.87
C VAL A 166 -5.69 -7.42 -8.43
N PRO A 167 -5.97 -7.18 -7.14
CA PRO A 167 -5.01 -6.97 -6.05
C PRO A 167 -4.27 -8.26 -5.68
N TRP A 168 -2.99 -8.14 -5.34
CA TRP A 168 -2.15 -9.26 -4.90
C TRP A 168 -1.65 -8.98 -3.49
N ILE A 169 -1.90 -9.92 -2.57
CA ILE A 169 -1.61 -9.71 -1.14
C ILE A 169 -0.56 -10.72 -0.66
N SER A 170 0.46 -10.17 0.00
CA SER A 170 1.44 -10.92 0.78
C SER A 170 1.34 -10.50 2.24
N ILE A 171 1.33 -11.48 3.16
CA ILE A 171 1.36 -11.25 4.60
C ILE A 171 2.61 -11.92 5.16
N LYS A 172 3.48 -11.17 5.84
CA LYS A 172 4.79 -11.64 6.32
C LYS A 172 5.62 -12.33 5.23
N GLY A 173 5.60 -11.79 4.00
CA GLY A 173 6.38 -12.30 2.87
C GLY A 173 5.81 -13.55 2.20
N GLN A 174 4.59 -13.99 2.54
CA GLN A 174 3.91 -15.10 1.90
C GLN A 174 2.66 -14.62 1.17
N ARG A 175 2.49 -15.03 -0.09
CA ARG A 175 1.27 -14.76 -0.86
C ARG A 175 0.07 -15.44 -0.19
N ILE A 176 -1.00 -14.69 0.06
CA ILE A 176 -2.25 -15.21 0.64
C ILE A 176 -3.43 -14.84 -0.28
N ILE A 177 -3.84 -15.77 -1.14
CA ILE A 177 -4.92 -15.55 -2.12
C ILE A 177 -6.25 -15.27 -1.42
N GLU A 178 -6.55 -15.94 -0.30
CA GLU A 178 -7.82 -15.73 0.41
C GLU A 178 -7.96 -14.32 0.99
N ALA A 179 -6.83 -13.61 1.20
CA ALA A 179 -6.83 -12.24 1.68
C ALA A 179 -7.27 -11.24 0.60
N GLU A 180 -7.25 -11.63 -0.69
CA GLU A 180 -7.73 -10.81 -1.82
C GLU A 180 -9.25 -10.55 -1.73
N THR A 181 -10.00 -11.42 -1.04
CA THR A 181 -11.46 -11.27 -0.84
C THR A 181 -11.91 -11.28 0.62
N ASN A 182 -11.07 -11.75 1.56
CA ASN A 182 -11.42 -11.91 2.98
C ASN A 182 -10.29 -11.44 3.92
N LEU A 183 -9.75 -10.24 3.68
CA LEU A 183 -8.55 -9.73 4.35
C LEU A 183 -8.69 -9.75 5.89
N GLU A 184 -9.80 -9.24 6.42
CA GLU A 184 -10.02 -9.18 7.87
C GLU A 184 -10.07 -10.57 8.50
N GLU A 185 -10.82 -11.50 7.90
CA GLU A 185 -10.95 -12.86 8.40
C GLU A 185 -9.59 -13.57 8.42
N VAL A 186 -8.79 -13.44 7.36
CA VAL A 186 -7.45 -14.01 7.28
C VAL A 186 -6.55 -13.44 8.38
N LEU A 187 -6.55 -12.11 8.55
CA LEU A 187 -5.78 -11.45 9.60
C LEU A 187 -6.20 -11.95 10.98
N CYS A 188 -7.50 -12.00 11.24
CA CYS A 188 -8.03 -12.42 12.52
C CYS A 188 -7.74 -13.88 12.83
N LYS A 189 -7.92 -14.79 11.87
CA LYS A 189 -7.73 -16.24 12.07
C LYS A 189 -6.27 -16.67 12.20
N LYS A 190 -5.32 -15.91 11.64
CA LYS A 190 -3.93 -16.37 11.48
C LYS A 190 -2.87 -15.43 12.05
N TYR A 191 -3.14 -14.13 12.16
CA TYR A 191 -2.07 -13.13 12.36
C TYR A 191 -2.32 -12.17 13.54
N LEU A 192 -3.56 -11.83 13.84
CA LEU A 192 -3.95 -10.93 14.93
C LEU A 192 -4.38 -11.71 16.17
N ARG A 193 -4.47 -11.01 17.31
CA ARG A 193 -4.87 -11.61 18.58
C ARG A 193 -6.38 -11.81 18.62
N VAL A 194 -6.83 -12.87 19.29
CA VAL A 194 -8.26 -13.16 19.51
C VAL A 194 -9.01 -11.96 20.11
N SER A 195 -8.39 -11.25 21.07
CA SER A 195 -9.00 -10.07 21.71
C SER A 195 -9.30 -8.91 20.76
N GLN A 196 -8.68 -8.89 19.58
CA GLN A 196 -8.91 -7.90 18.52
C GLN A 196 -9.99 -8.36 17.53
N CYS A 197 -10.37 -9.64 17.59
CA CYS A 197 -11.07 -10.37 16.54
C CYS A 197 -12.25 -11.20 17.08
N ASN A 198 -12.94 -10.68 18.10
CA ASN A 198 -13.99 -11.40 18.85
C ASN A 198 -15.15 -11.96 18.00
N ASN A 199 -15.33 -11.53 16.74
CA ASN A 199 -16.38 -12.03 15.85
C ASN A 199 -15.92 -13.21 14.97
N TYR A 200 -14.65 -13.59 15.02
CA TYR A 200 -14.04 -14.61 14.15
C TYR A 200 -13.67 -15.91 14.89
N TYR A 201 -14.00 -15.98 16.19
CA TYR A 201 -13.70 -17.07 17.11
C TYR A 201 -14.87 -17.35 18.06
#